data_AF-A0A1Y5YVX2-F1
#
_entry.id   AF-A0A1Y5YVX2-F1
#
_cell.length_a   1.000
_cell.length_b   1.000
_cell.length_c   1.000
_cell.angle_alpha   90.00
_cell.angle_beta   90.00
_cell.angle_gamma   90.00
#
_symmetry.space_group_name_H-M   'P 1'
#
loop_
_entity.id
_entity.type
_entity.pdbx_description
1 polymer ?
#
loop_
_entity_poly.entity_id
_entity_poly.type
_entity_poly.pdbx_seq_one_letter_code
_entity_poly.pdbx_strand_id
1 'polypeptide(L)' 'MYPFVIEYELPPMEGTLSVVENAKDVYEARYIACSLLIPGAKIKSVRRG' A
#
# COMPACT_ATOMS: atom_id res chain seq x y z
N MET A 1 6.97 -5.76 -13.51
CA MET A 1 7.09 -5.86 -12.05
C MET A 1 7.77 -4.61 -11.54
N TYR A 2 7.17 -3.90 -10.59
CA TYR A 2 7.61 -2.56 -10.16
C TYR A 2 7.37 -2.37 -8.64
N PRO A 3 8.23 -1.60 -7.93
CA PRO A 3 8.00 -1.21 -6.55
C PRO A 3 6.85 -0.19 -6.47
N PHE A 4 6.12 -0.16 -5.37
CA PHE A 4 4.96 0.72 -5.23
C PHE A 4 4.90 1.38 -3.87
N VAL A 5 4.31 2.57 -3.83
CA VAL A 5 4.14 3.38 -2.63
C VAL A 5 2.67 3.40 -2.25
N ILE A 6 2.39 3.13 -0.99
CA ILE A 6 1.04 3.09 -0.42
C ILE A 6 0.89 4.28 0.53
N GLU A 7 -0.18 5.04 0.36
CA GLU A 7 -0.65 5.99 1.37
C GLU A 7 -1.79 5.34 2.15
N TYR A 8 -1.68 5.33 3.48
CA TYR A 8 -2.69 4.76 4.35
C TYR A 8 -3.02 5.69 5.50
N GLU A 9 -4.23 5.54 6.01
CA GLU A 9 -4.73 6.24 7.20
C GLU A 9 -5.13 5.20 8.25
N LEU A 10 -4.62 5.37 9.46
CA LEU A 10 -4.98 4.60 10.64
C LEU A 10 -5.30 5.61 11.74
N PRO A 11 -6.58 6.02 11.92
CA PRO A 11 -6.93 7.12 12.79
C PRO A 11 -6.33 6.99 14.20
N PRO A 12 -5.65 8.03 14.72
CA PRO A 12 -5.54 9.39 14.18
C PRO A 12 -4.32 9.66 13.27
N MET A 13 -3.58 8.63 12.84
CA MET A 13 -2.32 8.74 12.10
C MET A 13 -2.49 8.54 10.59
N GLU A 14 -1.73 9.29 9.80
CA GLU A 14 -1.54 9.05 8.36
C GLU A 14 -0.09 8.63 8.11
N GLY A 15 0.12 7.72 7.15
CA GLY A 15 1.44 7.17 6.86
C GLY A 15 1.63 6.84 5.39
N THR A 16 2.90 6.73 5.01
CA THR A 16 3.31 6.31 3.67
C THR A 16 4.23 5.10 3.80
N LEU A 17 3.97 4.04 3.03
CA LEU A 17 4.78 2.83 3.01
C LEU A 17 5.34 2.63 1.60
N SER A 18 6.67 2.64 1.46
CA SER A 18 7.32 2.26 0.21
C SER A 18 7.58 0.76 0.22
N VAL A 19 6.93 0.04 -0.69
CA VAL A 19 7.01 -1.41 -0.82
C VAL A 19 7.90 -1.74 -2.01
N VAL A 20 9.01 -2.43 -1.73
CA VAL A 20 9.99 -2.88 -2.75
C VAL A 20 9.57 -4.23 -3.37
N GLU A 21 8.36 -4.71 -3.07
CA GLU A 21 7.82 -5.91 -3.69
C GLU A 21 7.40 -5.66 -5.14
N ASN A 22 7.60 -6.69 -5.94
CA ASN A 22 7.35 -6.65 -7.37
C ASN A 22 5.89 -7.01 -7.67
N ALA A 23 5.01 -6.02 -7.71
CA ALA A 23 3.65 -6.22 -8.21
C ALA A 23 3.64 -6.24 -9.76
N LYS A 24 2.84 -7.13 -10.34
CA LYS A 24 2.60 -7.21 -11.80
C LYS A 24 1.69 -6.06 -12.25
N ASP A 25 0.66 -5.76 -11.47
CA ASP A 25 -0.34 -4.72 -11.75
C ASP A 25 -0.78 -3.98 -10.47
N VAL A 26 -1.73 -3.04 -10.60
CA VAL A 26 -2.21 -2.20 -9.48
C VAL A 26 -3.11 -2.99 -8.53
N TYR A 27 -3.80 -4.03 -9.00
CA TYR A 27 -4.66 -4.87 -8.17
C TYR A 27 -3.82 -5.75 -7.26
N GLU A 28 -2.77 -6.37 -7.78
CA GLU A 28 -1.81 -7.14 -7.00
C GLU A 28 -1.10 -6.24 -5.98
N ALA A 29 -0.68 -5.03 -6.38
CA ALA A 29 -0.10 -4.05 -5.45
C ALA A 29 -1.07 -3.70 -4.30
N ARG A 30 -2.36 -3.51 -4.60
CA ARG A 30 -3.38 -3.23 -3.58
C ARG A 30 -3.64 -4.44 -2.68
N TYR A 31 -3.62 -5.65 -3.21
CA TYR A 31 -3.77 -6.88 -2.44
C TYR A 31 -2.61 -7.08 -1.46
N ILE A 32 -1.38 -6.89 -1.93
CA ILE A 32 -0.17 -6.92 -1.08
C ILE A 32 -0.26 -5.81 -0.02
N ALA A 33 -0.63 -4.59 -0.41
CA ALA A 33 -0.82 -3.48 0.52
C ALA A 33 -1.83 -3.80 1.64
N CYS A 34 -2.98 -4.39 1.32
CA CYS A 34 -3.97 -4.83 2.30
C CYS A 34 -3.41 -5.89 3.26
N SER A 35 -2.51 -6.76 2.77
CA SER A 35 -1.92 -7.83 3.58
C SER A 35 -0.81 -7.34 4.51
N LEU A 36 -0.14 -6.24 4.15
CA LEU A 36 0.94 -5.63 4.94
C LEU A 36 0.41 -4.68 6.03
N LEU A 37 -0.76 -4.10 5.83
CA LEU A 37 -1.34 -3.15 6.77
C LEU A 37 -2.10 -3.86 7.90
N ILE A 38 -2.03 -3.28 9.10
CA ILE A 38 -2.76 -3.78 10.26
C ILE A 38 -4.29 -3.58 10.12
N PRO A 39 -5.11 -4.47 10.72
CA PRO A 39 -6.56 -4.34 10.70
C PRO A 39 -7.01 -2.95 11.17
N GLY A 40 -7.87 -2.31 10.38
CA GLY A 40 -8.36 -0.95 10.64
C GLY A 40 -7.64 0.15 9.85
N ALA A 41 -6.48 -0.14 9.25
CA ALA A 41 -5.83 0.77 8.31
C ALA A 41 -6.64 0.86 7.00
N LYS A 42 -6.83 2.09 6.49
CA LYS A 42 -7.49 2.38 5.23
C LYS A 42 -6.47 2.81 4.20
N ILE A 43 -6.43 2.12 3.06
CA ILE A 43 -5.60 2.51 1.91
C ILE A 43 -6.27 3.69 1.20
N LYS A 44 -5.57 4.83 1.12
CA LYS A 44 -6.01 6.00 0.34
C LYS A 44 -5.57 5.91 -1.11
N SER A 45 -4.31 5.59 -1.34
CA SER A 45 -3.76 5.51 -2.69
C SER A 45 -2.65 4.45 -2.79
N VAL A 46 -2.50 3.89 -3.99
CA VAL A 46 -1.38 3.02 -4.36
C VAL A 46 -0.79 3.60 -5.64
N ARG A 47 0.49 3.93 -5.61
CA ARG A 47 1.20 4.61 -6.70
C ARG A 47 2.40 3.79 -7.13
N ARG A 48 2.75 3.86 -8.40
CA ARG A 48 4.05 3.38 -8.90
C ARG A 48 5.17 4.18 -8.22
N GLY A 49 6.11 3.47 -7.59
CA GLY A 49 7.31 4.04 -6.98
C GLY A 49 8.40 4.31 -8.01
#